data_AF-A0A672VAV7-F1
#
_entry.id   AF-A0A672VAV7-F1
#
_cell.length_a   1.000
_cell.length_b   1.000
_cell.length_c   1.000
_cell.angle_alpha   90.00
_cell.angle_beta   90.00
_cell.angle_gamma   90.00
#
_symmetry.space_group_name_H-M   'P 1'
#
loop_
_entity.id
_entity.type
_entity.pdbx_description
1 polymer ?
#
loop_
_entity_poly.entity_id
_entity_poly.type
_entity_poly.pdbx_seq_one_letter_code
_entity_poly.pdbx_strand_id
1 'polypeptide(L)'
;MLSNPTSLLGVLQLSLKHCLSLQVQQVSLMPTSFLGSALRGTFFVLFGLWWSVRYPLRYLRRKGNAESQPSYGAQRVEAFEGAVKAFFALAGILVEQFVPAGPHLQLYSPEAHGWTDLTRWHYTTIYLFFLLSGIVDVVSHSPLKLFLLLAGLLFCFCDYSDAALDHHLHSLLAMAIFAGALCALLEVFLRDHIILEIFRTSSFLLQGSWFWQIGFVLSPPWGGPGWDQTDRSNFAFLTMCFCWHYAGALAVLAANSAASRWYVGERGVVGGSQCHT
;
A
#
# COMPACT_ATOMS: atom_id res chain seq x y z
N MET A 1 7.73 -5.65 38.65
CA MET A 1 6.36 -5.09 38.55
C MET A 1 6.46 -3.64 39.04
N LEU A 2 6.28 -2.57 38.28
CA LEU A 2 5.58 -2.33 37.03
C LEU A 2 6.45 -1.47 36.07
N SER A 3 6.50 -1.80 34.78
CA SER A 3 7.03 -0.90 33.76
C SER A 3 5.97 0.13 33.38
N ASN A 4 6.28 1.40 33.64
CA ASN A 4 5.41 2.55 33.44
C ASN A 4 5.18 2.80 31.93
N PRO A 5 3.93 2.79 31.42
CA PRO A 5 3.62 2.91 29.99
C PRO A 5 3.85 4.32 29.39
N THR A 6 4.29 5.30 30.19
CA THR A 6 4.53 6.68 29.74
C THR A 6 5.93 6.94 29.19
N SER A 7 6.94 6.12 29.51
CA SER A 7 8.33 6.36 29.05
C SER A 7 8.56 5.93 27.60
N LEU A 8 7.93 4.84 27.16
CA LEU A 8 8.11 4.31 25.81
C LEU A 8 7.52 5.24 24.75
N LEU A 9 6.34 5.82 25.03
CA LEU A 9 5.64 6.74 24.14
C LEU A 9 6.40 8.07 24.01
N GLY A 10 7.01 8.55 25.10
CA GLY A 10 7.84 9.75 25.10
C GLY A 10 9.16 9.57 24.33
N VAL A 11 9.82 8.41 24.50
CA VAL A 11 11.04 8.07 23.75
C VAL A 11 10.74 7.86 22.26
N LEU A 12 9.60 7.25 21.92
CA LEU A 12 9.14 7.13 20.53
C LEU A 12 8.84 8.50 19.90
N GLN A 13 8.20 9.43 20.61
CA GLN A 13 7.90 10.77 20.11
C GLN A 13 9.15 11.64 19.94
N LEU A 14 10.12 11.52 20.87
CA LEU A 14 11.38 12.27 20.81
C LEU A 14 12.32 11.73 19.72
N SER A 15 12.39 10.41 19.55
CA SER A 15 13.09 9.77 18.43
C SER A 15 12.41 10.04 17.10
N LEU A 16 11.07 10.12 17.03
CA LEU A 16 10.35 10.54 15.82
C LEU A 16 10.73 11.97 15.43
N LYS A 17 10.74 12.92 16.39
CA LYS A 17 11.08 14.33 16.14
C LYS A 17 12.55 14.54 15.76
N HIS A 18 13.49 13.82 16.39
CA HIS A 18 14.92 13.91 16.06
C HIS A 18 15.26 13.22 14.74
N CYS A 19 14.60 12.10 14.42
CA CYS A 19 14.71 11.42 13.13
C CYS A 19 14.12 12.28 12.00
N LEU A 20 12.95 12.91 12.24
CA LEU A 20 12.35 13.89 11.31
C LEU A 20 13.26 15.08 11.02
N SER A 21 14.12 15.50 11.94
CA SER A 21 15.00 16.66 11.76
C SER A 21 16.31 16.34 11.02
N LEU A 22 16.78 15.09 11.08
CA LEU A 22 18.03 14.64 10.46
C LEU A 22 17.82 14.07 9.04
N GLN A 23 16.59 13.69 8.70
CA GLN A 23 16.22 13.20 7.37
C GLN A 23 15.95 14.31 6.34
N VAL A 24 15.99 15.59 6.75
CA VAL A 24 15.68 16.79 5.92
C VAL A 24 16.77 17.13 4.90
N GLN A 25 17.95 16.48 4.93
CA GLN A 25 19.12 17.01 4.24
C GLN A 25 19.40 16.44 2.84
N GLN A 26 18.83 15.31 2.38
CA GLN A 26 19.24 14.74 1.09
C GLN A 26 18.14 14.03 0.30
N VAL A 27 18.25 14.19 -1.02
CA VAL A 27 17.88 13.26 -2.10
C VAL A 27 16.72 13.75 -2.96
N SER A 28 17.10 14.49 -4.02
CA SER A 28 16.29 14.85 -5.18
C SER A 28 16.69 13.98 -6.40
N LEU A 29 15.71 13.72 -7.30
CA LEU A 29 15.80 13.30 -8.71
C LEU A 29 15.84 11.79 -9.10
N MET A 30 14.67 11.28 -9.53
CA MET A 30 14.51 10.48 -10.75
C MET A 30 13.31 11.06 -11.55
N PRO A 31 13.31 11.03 -12.89
CA PRO A 31 12.16 11.48 -13.67
C PRO A 31 10.98 10.51 -13.47
N THR A 32 9.91 10.99 -12.85
CA THR A 32 8.68 10.25 -12.56
C THR A 32 7.93 9.92 -13.85
N SER A 33 8.35 8.89 -14.59
CA SER A 33 7.65 8.50 -15.83
C SER A 33 6.20 8.12 -15.55
N PHE A 34 5.28 8.57 -16.43
CA PHE A 34 3.87 8.24 -16.36
C PHE A 34 3.63 6.72 -16.23
N LEU A 35 4.38 5.95 -17.04
CA LEU A 35 4.26 4.49 -17.07
C LEU A 35 4.59 3.85 -15.73
N GLY A 36 5.63 4.32 -15.03
CA GLY A 36 6.02 3.81 -13.72
C GLY A 36 4.92 4.06 -12.67
N SER A 37 4.36 5.26 -12.67
CA SER A 37 3.26 5.63 -11.77
C SER A 37 1.98 4.85 -12.09
N ALA A 38 1.61 4.72 -13.36
CA ALA A 38 0.44 3.96 -13.80
C ALA A 38 0.55 2.46 -13.50
N LEU A 39 1.74 1.88 -13.66
CA LEU A 39 2.00 0.47 -13.36
C LEU A 39 1.80 0.19 -11.86
N ARG A 40 2.43 0.99 -10.99
CA ARG A 40 2.23 0.90 -9.54
C ARG A 40 0.76 1.08 -9.17
N GLY A 41 0.11 2.11 -9.72
CA GLY A 41 -1.30 2.38 -9.46
C GLY A 41 -2.21 1.21 -9.81
N THR A 42 -1.97 0.59 -10.97
CA THR A 42 -2.74 -0.58 -11.44
C THR A 42 -2.61 -1.76 -10.49
N PHE A 43 -1.41 -2.04 -9.98
CA PHE A 43 -1.19 -3.11 -9.00
C PHE A 43 -2.05 -2.91 -7.74
N PHE A 44 -2.00 -1.71 -7.15
CA PHE A 44 -2.79 -1.39 -5.96
C PHE A 44 -4.31 -1.44 -6.21
N VAL A 45 -4.79 -0.97 -7.38
CA VAL A 45 -6.21 -1.06 -7.74
C VAL A 45 -6.66 -2.52 -7.88
N LEU A 46 -5.89 -3.37 -8.57
CA LEU A 46 -6.26 -4.78 -8.77
C LEU A 46 -6.34 -5.54 -7.44
N PHE A 47 -5.36 -5.36 -6.55
CA PHE A 47 -5.39 -5.95 -5.21
C PHE A 47 -6.54 -5.41 -4.36
N GLY A 48 -6.77 -4.09 -4.40
CA GLY A 48 -7.90 -3.45 -3.73
C GLY A 48 -9.25 -4.00 -4.22
N LEU A 49 -9.43 -4.15 -5.54
CA LEU A 49 -10.64 -4.72 -6.13
C LEU A 49 -10.84 -6.18 -5.72
N TRP A 50 -9.78 -6.98 -5.79
CA TRP A 50 -9.82 -8.37 -5.33
C TRP A 50 -10.28 -8.50 -3.88
N TRP A 51 -9.69 -7.73 -2.97
CA TRP A 51 -10.07 -7.71 -1.57
C TRP A 51 -11.48 -7.18 -1.33
N SER A 52 -11.92 -6.18 -2.11
CA SER A 52 -13.26 -5.57 -1.99
C SER A 52 -14.40 -6.55 -2.29
N VAL A 53 -14.14 -7.60 -3.07
CA VAL A 53 -15.10 -8.68 -3.35
C VAL A 53 -14.92 -9.83 -2.34
N ARG A 54 -13.67 -10.18 -2.03
CA ARG A 54 -13.35 -11.32 -1.15
C ARG A 54 -13.86 -11.14 0.28
N TYR A 55 -13.69 -9.96 0.90
CA TYR A 55 -14.08 -9.77 2.30
C TYR A 55 -15.61 -9.83 2.51
N PRO A 56 -16.45 -9.13 1.74
CA PRO A 56 -17.89 -9.26 1.86
C PRO A 56 -18.39 -10.70 1.63
N LEU A 57 -17.86 -11.41 0.64
CA LEU A 57 -18.22 -12.81 0.40
C LEU A 57 -17.81 -13.72 1.56
N ARG A 58 -16.60 -13.53 2.13
CA ARG A 58 -16.15 -14.28 3.32
C ARG A 58 -17.06 -14.02 4.50
N TYR A 59 -17.41 -12.76 4.75
CA TYR A 59 -18.31 -12.36 5.83
C TYR A 59 -19.70 -12.99 5.67
N LEU A 60 -20.30 -12.90 4.48
CA LEU A 60 -21.62 -13.46 4.21
C LEU A 60 -21.65 -15.00 4.32
N ARG A 61 -20.61 -15.68 3.81
CA ARG A 61 -20.50 -17.14 3.92
C ARG A 61 -20.32 -17.60 5.37
N ARG A 62 -19.53 -16.88 6.18
CA ARG A 62 -19.40 -17.13 7.62
C ARG A 62 -20.70 -16.90 8.39
N LYS A 63 -21.48 -15.90 7.99
CA LYS A 63 -22.80 -15.63 8.61
C LYS A 63 -23.84 -16.70 8.25
N GLY A 64 -23.75 -17.30 7.06
CA GLY A 64 -24.68 -18.34 6.60
C GLY A 64 -24.37 -19.76 7.07
N ASN A 65 -23.12 -20.08 7.38
CA ASN A 65 -22.69 -21.38 7.90
C ASN A 65 -22.31 -21.24 9.38
N ALA A 66 -23.11 -21.81 10.29
CA ALA A 66 -23.01 -21.57 11.74
C ALA A 66 -21.66 -21.95 12.38
N GLU A 67 -20.89 -22.87 11.82
CA GLU A 67 -19.52 -23.15 12.26
C GLU A 67 -18.73 -23.73 11.09
N SER A 68 -17.63 -23.09 10.69
CA SER A 68 -16.56 -23.81 10.00
C SER A 68 -15.23 -23.13 10.28
N GLN A 69 -14.36 -23.89 10.95
CA GLN A 69 -12.91 -23.69 11.13
C GLN A 69 -12.25 -23.08 9.88
N PRO A 70 -11.14 -22.32 10.01
CA PRO A 70 -10.40 -21.80 8.88
C PRO A 70 -10.05 -22.95 7.93
N SER A 71 -10.74 -22.98 6.78
CA SER A 71 -10.54 -24.02 5.76
C SER A 71 -9.07 -24.05 5.33
N TYR A 72 -8.56 -25.25 5.04
CA TYR A 72 -7.29 -25.49 4.35
C TYR A 72 -7.09 -24.57 3.12
N GLY A 73 -8.18 -24.12 2.48
CA GLY A 73 -8.16 -23.14 1.39
C GLY A 73 -7.75 -21.72 1.82
N ALA A 74 -8.10 -21.27 3.03
CA ALA A 74 -7.72 -19.93 3.52
C ALA A 74 -6.20 -19.82 3.73
N GLN A 75 -5.59 -20.85 4.34
CA GLN A 75 -4.15 -20.92 4.55
C GLN A 75 -3.36 -20.99 3.23
N ARG A 76 -3.86 -21.75 2.23
CA ARG A 76 -3.24 -21.80 0.89
C ARG A 76 -3.28 -20.44 0.18
N VAL A 77 -4.34 -19.66 0.36
CA VAL A 77 -4.44 -18.34 -0.26
C VAL A 77 -3.51 -17.34 0.43
N GLU A 78 -3.36 -17.39 1.76
CA GLU A 78 -2.39 -16.56 2.48
C GLU A 78 -0.93 -16.88 2.08
N ALA A 79 -0.59 -18.16 1.95
CA ALA A 79 0.72 -18.58 1.47
C ALA A 79 0.98 -18.18 0.01
N PHE A 80 -0.04 -18.28 -0.86
CA PHE A 80 0.04 -17.81 -2.24
C PHE A 80 0.25 -16.30 -2.33
N GLU A 81 -0.45 -15.52 -1.50
CA GLU A 81 -0.30 -14.07 -1.42
C GLU A 81 1.11 -13.67 -0.98
N GLY A 82 1.68 -14.33 0.03
CA GLY A 82 3.06 -14.16 0.46
C GLY A 82 4.08 -14.51 -0.63
N ALA A 83 3.85 -15.61 -1.36
CA ALA A 83 4.72 -16.04 -2.45
C ALA A 83 4.73 -15.04 -3.63
N VAL A 84 3.55 -14.54 -4.02
CA VAL A 84 3.42 -13.52 -5.07
C VAL A 84 4.15 -12.25 -4.68
N LYS A 85 3.99 -11.80 -3.43
CA LYS A 85 4.66 -10.62 -2.88
C LYS A 85 6.18 -10.78 -2.88
N ALA A 86 6.68 -11.93 -2.42
CA ALA A 86 8.12 -12.23 -2.44
C ALA A 86 8.68 -12.25 -3.87
N PHE A 87 7.96 -12.85 -4.82
CA PHE A 87 8.37 -12.90 -6.22
C PHE A 87 8.50 -11.51 -6.84
N PHE A 88 7.47 -10.66 -6.71
CA PHE A 88 7.51 -9.31 -7.27
C PHE A 88 8.56 -8.42 -6.61
N ALA A 89 8.75 -8.57 -5.29
CA ALA A 89 9.79 -7.85 -4.57
C ALA A 89 11.20 -8.26 -5.05
N LEU A 90 11.45 -9.55 -5.24
CA LEU A 90 12.71 -10.04 -5.78
C LEU A 90 12.95 -9.53 -7.21
N ALA A 91 11.92 -9.58 -8.06
CA ALA A 91 12.00 -9.02 -9.41
C ALA A 91 12.32 -7.51 -9.40
N GLY A 92 11.72 -6.75 -8.47
CA GLY A 92 12.02 -5.33 -8.28
C GLY A 92 13.48 -5.08 -7.90
N ILE A 93 14.02 -5.83 -6.93
CA ILE A 93 15.45 -5.76 -6.57
C ILE A 93 16.34 -6.03 -7.79
N LEU A 94 16.00 -7.07 -8.57
CA LEU A 94 16.78 -7.43 -9.75
C LEU A 94 16.77 -6.33 -10.81
N VAL A 95 15.61 -5.72 -11.06
CA VAL A 95 15.47 -4.63 -12.03
C VAL A 95 16.23 -3.39 -11.58
N GLU A 96 16.07 -2.95 -10.33
CA GLU A 96 16.73 -1.73 -9.85
C GLU A 96 18.26 -1.86 -9.81
N GLN A 97 18.77 -3.04 -9.44
CA GLN A 97 20.21 -3.26 -9.28
C GLN A 97 20.93 -3.66 -10.57
N PHE A 98 20.30 -4.47 -11.43
CA PHE A 98 20.99 -5.14 -12.54
C PHE A 98 20.54 -4.71 -13.94
N VAL A 99 19.67 -3.71 -14.07
CA VAL A 99 19.47 -3.03 -15.37
C VAL A 99 20.82 -2.49 -15.88
N PRO A 100 21.07 -2.40 -17.20
CA PRO A 100 22.34 -1.92 -17.74
C PRO A 100 22.79 -0.53 -17.26
N ALA A 101 21.85 0.30 -16.82
CA ALA A 101 22.12 1.62 -16.23
C ALA A 101 22.18 1.58 -14.69
N GLY A 102 22.06 0.41 -14.06
CA GLY A 102 21.90 0.22 -12.62
C GLY A 102 23.21 0.33 -11.84
N PRO A 103 23.15 0.45 -10.50
CA PRO A 103 24.32 0.53 -9.66
C PRO A 103 25.09 -0.80 -9.56
N HIS A 104 24.53 -1.93 -9.99
CA HIS A 104 25.18 -3.26 -9.95
C HIS A 104 25.73 -3.61 -8.55
N LEU A 105 24.95 -3.32 -7.50
CA LEU A 105 25.34 -3.48 -6.09
C LEU A 105 26.52 -2.60 -5.64
N GLN A 106 26.94 -1.64 -6.46
CA GLN A 106 27.88 -0.60 -6.08
C GLN A 106 27.12 0.53 -5.38
N LEU A 107 27.42 0.76 -4.10
CA LEU A 107 26.81 1.83 -3.29
C LEU A 107 27.63 3.13 -3.31
N TYR A 108 28.93 3.01 -3.52
CA TYR A 108 29.86 4.13 -3.54
C TYR A 108 30.82 3.98 -4.71
N SER A 109 31.03 5.05 -5.47
CA SER A 109 32.05 5.10 -6.51
C SER A 109 33.32 5.73 -5.96
N PRO A 110 34.42 4.96 -5.84
CA PRO A 110 35.72 5.51 -5.45
C PRO A 110 36.23 6.54 -6.47
N GLU A 111 35.86 6.38 -7.75
CA GLU A 111 36.29 7.25 -8.84
C GLU A 111 35.60 8.61 -8.80
N ALA A 112 34.29 8.63 -8.53
CA ALA A 112 33.50 9.86 -8.44
C ALA A 112 33.52 10.51 -7.05
N HIS A 113 34.15 9.87 -6.05
CA HIS A 113 34.12 10.31 -4.64
C HIS A 113 32.71 10.63 -4.14
N GLY A 114 31.77 9.75 -4.47
CA GLY A 114 30.35 9.99 -4.22
C GLY A 114 29.51 8.72 -4.26
N TRP A 115 28.30 8.85 -3.72
CA TRP A 115 27.30 7.79 -3.70
C TRP A 115 26.74 7.52 -5.10
N THR A 116 26.54 6.25 -5.42
CA THR A 116 26.02 5.83 -6.72
C THR A 116 24.52 5.59 -6.66
N ASP A 117 23.75 6.48 -7.28
CA ASP A 117 22.32 6.31 -7.55
C ASP A 117 21.50 5.88 -6.32
N LEU A 118 21.51 6.71 -5.26
CA LEU A 118 20.80 6.43 -4.01
C LEU A 118 19.31 6.16 -4.22
N THR A 119 18.70 6.75 -5.25
CA THR A 119 17.29 6.56 -5.58
C THR A 119 16.99 5.10 -5.91
N ARG A 120 17.84 4.43 -6.69
CA ARG A 120 17.65 2.99 -6.96
C ARG A 120 17.95 2.13 -5.75
N TRP A 121 18.92 2.52 -4.92
CA TRP A 121 19.14 1.89 -3.63
C TRP A 121 17.94 2.03 -2.70
N HIS A 122 17.26 3.18 -2.73
CA HIS A 122 16.06 3.42 -1.97
C HIS A 122 14.94 2.45 -2.39
N TYR A 123 14.65 2.35 -3.69
CA TYR A 123 13.69 1.36 -4.20
C TYR A 123 14.09 -0.08 -3.88
N THR A 124 15.38 -0.40 -3.95
CA THR A 124 15.91 -1.72 -3.59
C THR A 124 15.63 -2.05 -2.12
N THR A 125 15.80 -1.09 -1.21
CA THR A 125 15.50 -1.26 0.21
C THR A 125 14.00 -1.44 0.45
N ILE A 126 13.14 -0.69 -0.22
CA ILE A 126 11.68 -0.88 -0.16
C ILE A 126 11.31 -2.31 -0.57
N TYR A 127 11.80 -2.75 -1.74
CA TYR A 127 11.55 -4.10 -2.23
C TYR A 127 12.09 -5.16 -1.28
N LEU A 128 13.26 -4.95 -0.65
CA LEU A 128 13.79 -5.88 0.35
C LEU A 128 12.84 -6.05 1.55
N PHE A 129 12.25 -4.97 2.06
CA PHE A 129 11.26 -5.07 3.13
C PHE A 129 10.00 -5.82 2.69
N PHE A 130 9.53 -5.61 1.46
CA PHE A 130 8.40 -6.38 0.91
C PHE A 130 8.75 -7.87 0.71
N LEU A 131 9.97 -8.18 0.27
CA LEU A 131 10.47 -9.55 0.13
C LEU A 131 10.47 -10.27 1.48
N LEU A 132 11.06 -9.64 2.50
CA LEU A 132 11.08 -10.19 3.86
C LEU A 132 9.66 -10.38 4.40
N SER A 133 8.78 -9.39 4.19
CA SER A 133 7.38 -9.50 4.59
C SER A 133 6.66 -10.67 3.88
N GLY A 134 6.89 -10.87 2.58
CA GLY A 134 6.35 -12.02 1.83
C GLY A 134 6.89 -13.38 2.30
N ILE A 135 8.19 -13.46 2.64
CA ILE A 135 8.79 -14.67 3.23
C ILE A 135 8.14 -14.99 4.58
N VAL A 136 7.97 -13.99 5.45
CA VAL A 136 7.29 -14.19 6.73
C VAL A 136 5.82 -14.60 6.49
N ASP A 137 5.16 -14.07 5.45
CA ASP A 137 3.80 -14.47 5.08
C ASP A 137 3.68 -15.97 4.74
N VAL A 138 4.70 -16.54 4.10
CA VAL A 138 4.78 -17.97 3.74
C VAL A 138 5.19 -18.86 4.94
N VAL A 139 6.14 -18.40 5.75
CA VAL A 139 6.84 -19.25 6.75
C VAL A 139 6.17 -19.23 8.12
N SER A 140 5.46 -18.16 8.50
CA SER A 140 4.96 -18.00 9.87
C SER A 140 3.65 -17.20 9.91
N HIS A 141 2.84 -17.34 10.97
CA HIS A 141 1.73 -16.43 11.28
C HIS A 141 2.14 -15.35 12.31
N SER A 142 3.40 -14.91 12.25
CA SER A 142 3.97 -13.97 13.23
C SER A 142 3.54 -12.52 12.99
N PRO A 143 3.34 -11.70 14.03
CA PRO A 143 3.08 -10.26 13.90
C PRO A 143 4.27 -9.48 13.29
N LEU A 144 5.45 -10.10 13.16
CA LEU A 144 6.63 -9.51 12.51
C LEU A 144 6.37 -9.08 11.05
N LYS A 145 5.38 -9.70 10.38
CA LYS A 145 4.91 -9.33 9.02
C LYS A 145 4.59 -7.86 8.88
N LEU A 146 3.93 -7.33 9.91
CA LEU A 146 3.36 -6.00 9.92
C LEU A 146 4.41 -4.94 10.21
N PHE A 147 5.36 -5.25 11.09
CA PHE A 147 6.48 -4.37 11.40
C PHE A 147 7.39 -4.17 10.18
N LEU A 148 7.65 -5.24 9.43
CA LEU A 148 8.43 -5.18 8.19
C LEU A 148 7.68 -4.45 7.08
N LEU A 149 6.37 -4.67 6.96
CA LEU A 149 5.52 -3.93 6.03
C LEU A 149 5.54 -2.44 6.36
N LEU A 150 5.30 -2.07 7.62
CA LEU A 150 5.26 -0.69 8.09
C LEU A 150 6.63 0.01 7.93
N ALA A 151 7.73 -0.70 8.19
CA ALA A 151 9.08 -0.20 7.99
C ALA A 151 9.39 0.09 6.51
N GLY A 152 9.06 -0.83 5.60
CA GLY A 152 9.19 -0.59 4.16
C GLY A 152 8.32 0.57 3.68
N LEU A 153 7.12 0.68 4.24
CA LEU A 153 6.14 1.71 3.90
C LEU A 153 6.54 3.11 4.38
N LEU A 154 7.15 3.20 5.57
CA LEU A 154 7.72 4.45 6.10
C LEU A 154 8.94 4.89 5.27
N PHE A 155 9.73 3.93 4.81
CA PHE A 155 10.88 4.22 3.96
C PHE A 155 10.45 4.80 2.59
N CYS A 156 9.32 4.34 2.01
CA CYS A 156 8.73 4.90 0.78
C CYS A 156 8.44 6.42 0.81
N PHE A 157 8.38 7.05 1.99
CA PHE A 157 8.11 8.48 2.15
C PHE A 157 9.31 9.32 2.53
N CYS A 158 10.51 8.72 2.55
CA CYS A 158 11.74 9.45 2.72
C CYS A 158 12.23 10.06 1.40
N ASP A 159 11.31 10.54 0.55
CA ASP A 159 11.62 11.13 -0.75
C ASP A 159 11.39 12.65 -0.67
N TYR A 160 12.42 13.43 -0.97
CA TYR A 160 12.39 14.89 -0.89
C TYR A 160 12.42 15.46 -2.31
N SER A 161 11.25 15.85 -2.80
CA SER A 161 11.16 16.68 -3.98
C SER A 161 11.27 18.15 -3.59
N ASP A 162 12.18 18.88 -4.23
CA ASP A 162 12.31 20.33 -4.11
C ASP A 162 11.06 21.07 -4.65
N ALA A 163 10.21 20.38 -5.42
CA ALA A 163 9.00 20.94 -6.01
C ALA A 163 7.80 20.80 -5.06
N ALA A 164 7.22 21.93 -4.64
CA ALA A 164 6.16 21.98 -3.64
C ALA A 164 4.90 21.18 -4.02
N LEU A 165 4.51 21.15 -5.31
CA LEU A 165 3.34 20.39 -5.77
C LEU A 165 3.60 18.88 -5.75
N ASP A 166 4.81 18.47 -6.13
CA ASP A 166 5.23 17.08 -6.08
C ASP A 166 5.25 16.56 -4.64
N HIS A 167 5.76 17.37 -3.71
CA HIS A 167 5.68 17.08 -2.28
C HIS A 167 4.22 16.93 -1.80
N HIS A 168 3.33 17.83 -2.22
CA HIS A 168 1.91 17.76 -1.85
C HIS A 168 1.25 16.47 -2.34
N LEU A 169 1.46 16.11 -3.61
CA LEU A 169 0.96 14.87 -4.20
C LEU A 169 1.38 13.62 -3.42
N HIS A 170 2.67 13.53 -3.08
CA HIS A 170 3.23 12.41 -2.34
C HIS A 170 2.80 12.42 -0.87
N SER A 171 2.59 13.58 -0.27
CA SER A 171 2.04 13.68 1.10
C SER A 171 0.60 13.16 1.19
N LEU A 172 -0.23 13.43 0.17
CA LEU A 172 -1.59 12.89 0.07
C LEU A 172 -1.56 11.37 -0.07
N LEU A 173 -0.65 10.84 -0.90
CA LEU A 173 -0.40 9.40 -0.99
C LEU A 173 0.01 8.81 0.37
N ALA A 174 0.89 9.52 1.10
CA ALA A 174 1.36 9.11 2.42
C ALA A 174 0.24 8.96 3.43
N MET A 175 -0.75 9.85 3.39
CA MET A 175 -1.94 9.73 4.26
C MET A 175 -2.74 8.46 3.95
N ALA A 176 -2.99 8.15 2.67
CA ALA A 176 -3.72 6.93 2.30
C ALA A 176 -2.97 5.66 2.72
N ILE A 177 -1.65 5.71 2.61
CA ILE A 177 -0.77 4.61 3.01
C ILE A 177 -0.75 4.42 4.52
N PHE A 178 -0.55 5.50 5.28
CA PHE A 178 -0.58 5.50 6.74
C PHE A 178 -1.92 4.99 7.27
N ALA A 179 -3.04 5.42 6.68
CA ALA A 179 -4.38 4.94 7.04
C ALA A 179 -4.51 3.42 6.85
N GLY A 180 -4.08 2.89 5.70
CA GLY A 180 -4.11 1.45 5.44
C GLY A 180 -3.23 0.64 6.40
N ALA A 181 -2.05 1.17 6.72
CA ALA A 181 -1.11 0.53 7.63
C ALA A 181 -1.58 0.55 9.08
N LEU A 182 -2.18 1.66 9.52
CA LEU A 182 -2.82 1.78 10.82
C LEU A 182 -3.99 0.80 10.96
N CYS A 183 -4.81 0.64 9.91
CA CYS A 183 -5.88 -0.36 9.90
C CYS A 183 -5.32 -1.78 10.03
N ALA A 184 -4.27 -2.11 9.27
CA ALA A 184 -3.61 -3.40 9.36
C ALA A 184 -3.00 -3.64 10.76
N LEU A 185 -2.45 -2.62 11.41
CA LEU A 185 -1.97 -2.69 12.79
C LEU A 185 -3.10 -2.95 13.77
N LEU A 186 -4.21 -2.23 13.64
CA LEU A 186 -5.39 -2.41 14.47
C LEU A 186 -5.99 -3.81 14.31
N GLU A 187 -5.98 -4.40 13.10
CA GLU A 187 -6.45 -5.77 12.83
C GLU A 187 -5.70 -6.83 13.66
N VAL A 188 -4.45 -6.57 14.07
CA VAL A 188 -3.67 -7.47 14.95
C VAL A 188 -4.31 -7.57 16.34
N PHE A 189 -4.79 -6.44 16.86
CA PHE A 189 -5.43 -6.34 18.18
C PHE A 189 -6.93 -6.67 18.11
N LEU A 190 -7.59 -6.27 17.02
CA LEU A 190 -9.02 -6.36 16.78
C LEU A 190 -9.29 -7.35 15.63
N ARG A 191 -9.06 -8.64 15.90
CA ARG A 191 -9.20 -9.70 14.88
C ARG A 191 -10.62 -9.77 14.30
N ASP A 192 -10.71 -10.05 13.01
CA ASP A 192 -11.96 -10.26 12.24
C ASP A 192 -12.96 -9.07 12.26
N HIS A 193 -12.50 -7.85 12.57
CA HIS A 193 -13.34 -6.65 12.47
C HIS A 193 -13.48 -6.19 11.01
N ILE A 194 -14.64 -6.48 10.41
CA ILE A 194 -14.96 -6.12 9.02
C ILE A 194 -14.75 -4.63 8.69
N ILE A 195 -14.94 -3.73 9.66
CA ILE A 195 -14.76 -2.29 9.46
C ILE A 195 -13.30 -1.97 9.13
N LEU A 196 -12.34 -2.58 9.84
CA LEU A 196 -10.92 -2.38 9.59
C LEU A 196 -10.51 -2.93 8.22
N GLU A 197 -11.04 -4.11 7.84
CA GLU A 197 -10.81 -4.70 6.52
C GLU A 197 -11.34 -3.80 5.39
N ILE A 198 -12.51 -3.17 5.59
CA ILE A 198 -13.10 -2.21 4.64
C ILE A 198 -12.20 -0.96 4.53
N PHE A 199 -11.78 -0.38 5.66
CA PHE A 199 -10.91 0.80 5.64
C PHE A 199 -9.56 0.52 4.98
N ARG A 200 -8.93 -0.61 5.29
CA ARG A 200 -7.70 -1.05 4.64
C ARG A 200 -7.89 -1.22 3.14
N THR A 201 -8.96 -1.89 2.72
CA THR A 201 -9.25 -2.10 1.29
C THR A 201 -9.50 -0.77 0.56
N SER A 202 -10.26 0.14 1.19
CA SER A 202 -10.51 1.49 0.64
C SER A 202 -9.21 2.28 0.47
N SER A 203 -8.28 2.13 1.43
CA SER A 203 -6.97 2.77 1.40
C SER A 203 -6.13 2.26 0.23
N PHE A 204 -6.16 0.96 -0.09
CA PHE A 204 -5.46 0.40 -1.25
C PHE A 204 -6.02 0.89 -2.59
N LEU A 205 -7.35 0.98 -2.72
CA LEU A 205 -7.98 1.55 -3.91
C LEU A 205 -7.63 3.04 -4.08
N LEU A 206 -7.61 3.79 -2.97
CA LEU A 206 -7.19 5.19 -2.96
C LEU A 206 -5.73 5.34 -3.39
N GLN A 207 -4.80 4.55 -2.83
CA GLN A 207 -3.38 4.55 -3.24
C GLN A 207 -3.23 4.28 -4.73
N GLY A 208 -3.91 3.25 -5.24
CA GLY A 208 -3.78 2.87 -6.64
C GLY A 208 -4.29 3.92 -7.61
N SER A 209 -5.49 4.46 -7.35
CA SER A 209 -6.04 5.53 -8.17
C SER A 209 -5.25 6.84 -8.04
N TRP A 210 -4.65 7.11 -6.88
CA TRP A 210 -3.84 8.29 -6.66
C TRP A 210 -2.48 8.22 -7.35
N PHE A 211 -1.86 7.04 -7.43
CA PHE A 211 -0.65 6.86 -8.25
C PHE A 211 -0.89 7.20 -9.73
N TRP A 212 -2.08 6.89 -10.27
CA TRP A 212 -2.47 7.35 -11.59
C TRP A 212 -2.54 8.88 -11.65
N GLN A 213 -3.16 9.52 -10.65
CA GLN A 213 -3.22 10.99 -10.56
C GLN A 213 -1.83 11.62 -10.51
N ILE A 214 -0.90 11.07 -9.73
CA ILE A 214 0.51 11.51 -9.68
C ILE A 214 1.15 11.41 -11.06
N GLY A 215 0.95 10.29 -11.76
CA GLY A 215 1.43 10.11 -13.13
C GLY A 215 0.92 11.20 -14.07
N PHE A 216 -0.39 11.48 -14.06
CA PHE A 216 -1.00 12.52 -14.91
C PHE A 216 -0.48 13.93 -14.62
N VAL A 217 -0.23 14.26 -13.35
CA VAL A 217 0.18 15.61 -12.95
C VAL A 217 1.66 15.85 -13.23
N LEU A 218 2.53 14.90 -12.89
CA LEU A 218 3.98 15.05 -13.03
C LEU A 218 4.48 14.73 -14.43
N SER A 219 3.80 13.81 -15.13
CA SER A 219 4.16 13.36 -16.48
C SER A 219 2.92 13.25 -17.36
N PRO A 220 2.36 14.38 -17.86
CA PRO A 220 1.18 14.37 -18.70
C PRO A 220 1.37 13.48 -19.94
N PRO A 221 0.60 12.39 -20.11
CA PRO A 221 0.85 11.39 -21.15
C PRO A 221 0.61 11.93 -22.58
N TRP A 222 -0.12 13.04 -22.71
CA TRP A 222 -0.45 13.65 -23.99
C TRP A 222 0.35 14.93 -24.28
N GLY A 223 1.45 15.17 -23.54
CA GLY A 223 2.30 16.34 -23.76
C GLY A 223 1.60 17.67 -23.49
N GLY A 224 0.57 17.68 -22.64
CA GLY A 224 -0.11 18.90 -22.20
C GLY A 224 0.82 19.80 -21.38
N PRO A 225 0.45 21.07 -21.17
CA PRO A 225 1.24 21.98 -20.34
C PRO A 225 1.40 21.39 -18.92
N GLY A 226 2.62 21.48 -18.38
CA GLY A 226 2.91 21.04 -17.02
C GLY A 226 2.16 21.88 -15.99
N TRP A 227 1.95 21.31 -14.81
CA TRP A 227 1.27 22.00 -13.71
C TRP A 227 2.21 23.02 -13.04
N ASP A 228 1.69 24.22 -12.77
CA ASP A 228 2.40 25.24 -12.00
C ASP A 228 2.61 24.75 -10.56
N GLN A 229 3.88 24.65 -10.17
CA GLN A 229 4.32 24.13 -8.87
C GLN A 229 4.05 25.10 -7.71
N THR A 230 3.77 26.36 -8.02
CA THR A 230 3.60 27.45 -7.05
C THR A 230 2.16 27.94 -6.93
N ASP A 231 1.29 27.60 -7.88
CA ASP A 231 -0.11 28.00 -7.86
C ASP A 231 -0.89 27.27 -6.77
N ARG A 232 -1.30 28.01 -5.75
CA ARG A 232 -2.11 27.52 -4.62
C ARG A 232 -3.43 26.89 -5.04
N SER A 233 -3.98 27.27 -6.19
CA SER A 233 -5.21 26.70 -6.75
C SER A 233 -5.03 25.23 -7.12
N ASN A 234 -3.84 24.86 -7.62
CA ASN A 234 -3.49 23.47 -7.94
C ASN A 234 -3.49 22.59 -6.68
N PHE A 235 -2.96 23.11 -5.56
CA PHE A 235 -2.98 22.38 -4.28
C PHE A 235 -4.41 22.12 -3.80
N ALA A 236 -5.27 23.14 -3.85
CA ALA A 236 -6.66 23.01 -3.45
C ALA A 236 -7.44 22.04 -4.35
N PHE A 237 -7.24 22.12 -5.67
CA PHE A 237 -7.84 21.20 -6.63
C PHE A 237 -7.39 19.76 -6.37
N LEU A 238 -6.10 19.52 -6.14
CA LEU A 238 -5.57 18.18 -5.87
C LEU A 238 -6.10 17.61 -4.56
N THR A 239 -6.21 18.41 -3.50
CA THR A 239 -6.84 17.95 -2.26
C THR A 239 -8.31 17.59 -2.47
N MET A 240 -9.06 18.38 -3.24
CA MET A 240 -10.44 18.06 -3.60
C MET A 240 -10.52 16.77 -4.43
N CYS A 241 -9.63 16.62 -5.42
CA CYS A 241 -9.50 15.43 -6.25
C CYS A 241 -9.23 14.19 -5.39
N PHE A 242 -8.33 14.29 -4.41
CA PHE A 242 -8.04 13.20 -3.46
C PHE A 242 -9.29 12.74 -2.70
N CYS A 243 -10.11 13.68 -2.22
CA CYS A 243 -11.39 13.36 -1.58
C CYS A 243 -12.36 12.64 -2.54
N TRP A 244 -12.41 13.05 -3.80
CA TRP A 244 -13.23 12.38 -4.82
C TRP A 244 -12.74 10.96 -5.15
N HIS A 245 -11.42 10.75 -5.23
CA HIS A 245 -10.85 9.42 -5.35
C HIS A 245 -11.25 8.52 -4.17
N TYR A 246 -11.24 9.06 -2.95
CA TYR A 246 -11.66 8.29 -1.78
C TYR A 246 -13.16 7.99 -1.78
N ALA A 247 -14.00 8.95 -2.15
CA ALA A 247 -15.43 8.72 -2.35
C ALA A 247 -15.69 7.64 -3.41
N GLY A 248 -14.93 7.64 -4.52
CA GLY A 248 -14.97 6.60 -5.54
C GLY A 248 -14.57 5.22 -5.00
N ALA A 249 -13.51 5.14 -4.19
CA ALA A 249 -13.09 3.90 -3.54
C ALA A 249 -14.19 3.33 -2.62
N LEU A 250 -14.86 4.19 -1.85
CA LEU A 250 -16.00 3.80 -1.01
C LEU A 250 -17.20 3.34 -1.84
N ALA A 251 -17.49 4.01 -2.96
CA ALA A 251 -18.57 3.63 -3.87
C ALA A 251 -18.31 2.25 -4.49
N VAL A 252 -17.09 1.95 -4.92
CA VAL A 252 -16.68 0.62 -5.41
C VAL A 252 -16.90 -0.45 -4.35
N LEU A 253 -16.49 -0.18 -3.10
CA LEU A 253 -16.71 -1.11 -1.98
C LEU A 253 -18.19 -1.35 -1.70
N ALA A 254 -19.01 -0.29 -1.74
CA ALA A 254 -20.45 -0.39 -1.55
C ALA A 254 -21.11 -1.23 -2.66
N ALA A 255 -20.74 -0.98 -3.93
CA ALA A 255 -21.22 -1.73 -5.08
C ALA A 255 -20.85 -3.23 -4.98
N ASN A 256 -19.59 -3.54 -4.69
CA ASN A 256 -19.12 -4.92 -4.54
C ASN A 256 -19.75 -5.63 -3.35
N SER A 257 -20.00 -4.91 -2.26
CA SER A 257 -20.72 -5.44 -1.10
C SER A 257 -22.19 -5.75 -1.43
N ALA A 258 -22.86 -4.88 -2.20
CA ALA A 258 -24.23 -5.11 -2.65
C ALA A 258 -24.32 -6.30 -3.61
N ALA A 259 -23.43 -6.36 -4.60
CA ALA A 259 -23.33 -7.48 -5.54
C ALA A 259 -23.07 -8.82 -4.84
N SER A 260 -22.18 -8.82 -3.84
CA SER A 260 -21.89 -10.01 -3.02
C SER A 260 -23.11 -10.51 -2.24
N ARG A 261 -23.90 -9.60 -1.67
CA ARG A 261 -25.15 -9.94 -0.97
C ARG A 261 -26.18 -10.54 -1.91
N TRP A 262 -26.37 -9.93 -3.07
CA TRP A 262 -27.28 -10.42 -4.10
C TRP A 262 -26.89 -11.83 -4.55
N TYR A 263 -25.62 -12.05 -4.89
CA TYR A 263 -25.09 -13.35 -5.32
C TYR A 263 -25.29 -14.47 -4.28
N VAL A 264 -25.03 -14.19 -2.99
CA VAL A 264 -25.23 -15.17 -1.92
C VAL A 264 -26.73 -15.40 -1.67
N GLY A 265 -27.55 -14.35 -1.76
CA GLY A 265 -29.00 -14.45 -1.62
C GLY A 265 -29.65 -15.39 -2.64
N GLU A 266 -29.29 -15.27 -3.92
CA GLU A 266 -29.80 -16.17 -4.97
C GLU A 266 -29.44 -17.63 -4.72
N ARG A 267 -28.21 -17.93 -4.27
CA ARG A 267 -27.80 -19.31 -3.97
C ARG A 267 -28.52 -19.90 -2.75
N GLY A 268 -28.86 -19.08 -1.76
CA GLY A 268 -29.65 -19.52 -0.60
C GLY A 268 -31.07 -19.96 -1.00
N VAL A 269 -31.69 -19.25 -1.94
CA VAL A 269 -33.03 -19.56 -2.45
C VAL A 269 -33.03 -20.85 -3.29
N VAL A 270 -32.00 -21.06 -4.12
CA VAL A 270 -31.87 -22.27 -4.95
C VAL A 270 -31.57 -23.52 -4.12
N GLY A 271 -30.75 -23.42 -3.07
CA GLY A 271 -30.45 -24.55 -2.17
C GLY A 271 -31.62 -24.98 -1.28
N GLY A 272 -32.49 -24.05 -0.86
CA GLY A 272 -33.68 -24.36 -0.06
C GLY A 272 -34.79 -25.08 -0.83
N SER A 273 -34.83 -24.93 -2.15
CA SER A 273 -35.84 -25.56 -3.00
C SER A 273 -35.56 -27.04 -3.30
N GLN A 274 -34.35 -27.55 -3.03
CA GLN A 274 -33.99 -28.97 -3.21
C GLN A 274 -34.22 -29.85 -1.96
N CYS A 275 -34.59 -29.28 -0.82
CA CYS A 275 -34.87 -30.04 0.42
C CYS A 275 -36.36 -30.39 0.60
N HIS A 276 -37.21 -30.06 -0.37
CA HIS A 276 -38.65 -30.32 -0.35
C HIS A 276 -39.09 -31.14 -1.58
N THR A 277 -38.50 -32.32 -1.78
CA THR A 277 -39.06 -33.38 -2.64
C THR A 277 -38.65 -34.73 -2.10
#